data_AF-A0A078ILR9-F1
#
_entry.id   AF-A0A078ILR9-F1
#
_cell.length_a   1.000
_cell.length_b   1.000
_cell.length_c   1.000
_cell.angle_alpha   90.00
_cell.angle_beta   90.00
_cell.angle_gamma   90.00
#
_symmetry.space_group_name_H-M   'P 1'
#
loop_
_entity.id
_entity.type
_entity.pdbx_description
1 polymer ?
#
loop_
_entity_poly.entity_id
_entity_poly.type
_entity_poly.pdbx_seq_one_letter_code
_entity_poly.pdbx_strand_id
1 'polypeptide(L)'
;MWGHVAFNVASPQHTLSSLTCVSTLHSKRIGNRIIKKRLHVRVEHVQQSRCAEEFKLRIKKNDELKAAAKARGETISTKRQPKGPKPGFMVEGMTLETVTPIPYDVVNDLKGGY
;
A
#
# COMPACT_ATOMS: atom_id res chain seq x y z
N MET A 1 27.38 -7.09 -21.23
CA MET A 1 27.94 -5.80 -20.78
C MET A 1 26.96 -5.19 -19.79
N TRP A 2 27.21 -5.38 -18.50
CA TRP A 2 26.37 -4.86 -17.41
C TRP A 2 26.66 -3.38 -17.21
N GLY A 3 25.66 -2.52 -17.41
CA GLY A 3 25.73 -1.11 -17.07
C GLY A 3 25.60 -0.92 -15.57
N HIS A 4 26.74 -0.74 -14.91
CA HIS A 4 26.87 -0.25 -13.55
C HIS A 4 26.21 1.15 -13.38
N VAL A 5 25.41 1.26 -12.31
CA VAL A 5 25.31 2.37 -11.34
C VAL A 5 25.22 3.82 -11.86
N ALA A 6 24.11 4.47 -11.49
CA ALA A 6 24.13 5.87 -11.06
C ALA A 6 23.15 6.06 -9.90
N PHE A 7 23.50 5.55 -8.72
CA PHE A 7 22.90 6.03 -7.47
C PHE A 7 23.58 7.35 -7.17
N ASN A 8 22.95 8.46 -7.57
CA ASN A 8 23.46 9.79 -7.32
C ASN A 8 23.35 10.06 -5.81
N VAL A 9 24.38 9.70 -5.06
CA VAL A 9 24.57 10.10 -3.67
C VAL A 9 24.88 11.59 -3.71
N ALA A 10 23.83 12.41 -3.64
CA ALA A 10 23.98 13.81 -3.33
C ALA A 10 24.69 13.89 -1.98
N SER A 11 25.88 14.48 -2.01
CA SER A 11 26.79 14.68 -0.90
C SER A 11 26.06 15.24 0.34
N PRO A 12 26.32 14.70 1.55
CA PRO A 12 25.75 15.24 2.76
C PRO A 12 26.48 16.55 3.09
N GLN A 13 25.83 17.69 2.87
CA GLN A 13 26.24 18.92 3.54
C GLN A 13 25.69 18.86 4.98
N HIS A 14 26.35 18.06 5.82
CA HIS A 14 26.14 18.10 7.27
C HIS A 14 26.83 19.34 7.82
N THR A 15 26.14 20.48 7.78
CA THR A 15 26.52 21.65 8.58
C THR A 15 26.05 21.42 10.02
N LEU A 16 26.93 20.81 10.84
CA LEU A 16 27.12 20.82 12.30
C LEU A 16 25.96 21.13 13.29
N SER A 17 24.70 21.11 12.88
CA SER A 17 23.48 21.31 13.69
C SER A 17 22.65 20.03 13.81
N SER A 18 23.16 18.91 13.28
CA SER A 18 22.38 17.73 12.89
C SER A 18 22.44 16.53 13.85
N LEU A 19 22.92 16.68 15.08
CA LEU A 19 23.00 15.54 16.01
C LEU A 19 21.62 15.11 16.53
N THR A 20 20.68 16.05 16.69
CA THR A 20 19.34 15.77 17.27
C THR A 20 18.19 15.94 16.29
N CYS A 21 18.43 16.48 15.10
CA CYS A 21 17.39 16.81 14.12
C CYS A 21 17.59 16.07 12.79
N VAL A 22 16.47 15.66 12.19
CA VAL A 22 16.41 15.01 10.90
C VAL A 22 15.82 15.99 9.89
N SER A 23 16.48 16.16 8.75
CA SER A 23 15.94 16.91 7.63
C SER A 23 15.06 16.00 6.76
N THR A 24 13.78 16.32 6.61
CA THR A 24 12.86 15.61 5.72
C THR A 24 12.44 16.50 4.55
N LEU A 25 12.19 15.88 3.39
CA LEU A 25 11.67 16.56 2.20
C LEU A 25 10.19 16.21 2.04
N HIS A 26 9.34 17.23 2.09
CA HIS A 26 7.90 17.07 1.87
C HIS A 26 7.45 17.88 0.65
N SER A 27 6.68 17.25 -0.23
CA SER A 27 6.10 17.91 -1.41
C SER A 27 4.77 18.56 -1.04
N LYS A 28 4.73 19.89 -0.95
CA LYS A 28 3.49 20.64 -0.69
C LYS A 28 2.89 21.11 -2.02
N ARG A 29 1.61 20.84 -2.23
CA ARG A 29 0.84 21.47 -3.32
C ARG A 29 0.51 22.91 -2.93
N ILE A 30 0.86 23.87 -3.79
CA ILE A 30 0.54 25.30 -3.63
C ILE A 30 -0.14 25.75 -4.92
N GLY A 31 -1.46 25.95 -4.86
CA GLY A 31 -2.30 26.20 -6.04
C GLY A 31 -2.10 25.11 -7.10
N ASN A 32 -1.56 25.52 -8.25
CA ASN A 32 -1.42 24.70 -9.45
C ASN A 32 -0.10 23.92 -9.53
N ARG A 33 0.83 24.10 -8.58
CA ARG A 33 2.17 23.45 -8.63
C ARG A 33 2.50 22.69 -7.35
N ILE A 34 3.39 21.72 -7.47
CA ILE A 34 3.95 20.96 -6.34
C ILE A 34 5.37 21.47 -6.07
N ILE A 35 5.60 21.98 -4.86
CA ILE A 35 6.90 22.50 -4.43
C ILE A 35 7.46 21.60 -3.34
N LYS A 36 8.72 21.19 -3.48
CA LYS A 36 9.45 20.44 -2.47
C LYS A 36 9.93 21.39 -1.38
N LYS A 37 9.54 21.14 -0.14
CA LYS A 37 9.99 21.87 1.05
C LYS A 37 10.91 20.99 1.87
N ARG A 38 12.00 21.58 2.37
CA ARG A 38 12.89 20.95 3.34
C ARG A 38 12.44 21.37 4.73
N LEU A 39 12.23 20.39 5.60
CA LEU A 39 11.79 20.57 6.98
C LEU A 39 12.86 20.00 7.89
N HIS A 40 13.31 20.78 8.87
CA HIS A 40 14.21 20.31 9.92
C HIS A 40 13.37 20.04 11.17
N VAL A 41 13.28 18.78 11.58
CA VAL A 41 12.42 18.34 12.67
C VAL A 41 13.26 17.55 13.67
N ARG A 42 12.96 17.66 14.97
CA ARG A 42 13.63 16.85 16.01
C ARG A 42 13.20 15.38 15.89
N VAL A 43 14.07 14.46 16.31
CA VAL A 43 13.81 13.01 16.21
C VAL A 43 12.54 12.56 16.95
N GLU A 44 12.18 13.24 18.04
CA GLU A 44 10.98 12.95 18.85
C GLU A 44 9.67 13.02 18.06
N HIS A 45 9.61 13.88 17.03
CA HIS A 45 8.42 14.09 16.21
C HIS A 45 8.46 13.32 14.89
N VAL A 46 9.45 12.46 14.69
CA VAL A 46 9.62 11.70 13.45
C VAL A 46 9.35 10.24 13.72
N GLN A 47 8.34 9.69 13.03
CA GLN A 47 8.08 8.26 13.00
C GLN A 47 8.56 7.67 11.67
N GLN A 48 9.11 6.46 11.72
CA GLN A 48 9.53 5.74 10.53
C GLN A 48 8.32 5.28 9.72
N SER A 49 8.33 5.50 8.40
CA SER A 49 7.24 5.11 7.52
C SER A 49 7.35 3.64 7.09
N ARG A 50 6.28 2.87 7.27
CA ARG A 50 6.23 1.44 6.88
C ARG A 50 5.95 1.19 5.39
N CYS A 51 5.69 2.23 4.60
CA CYS A 51 5.32 2.10 3.19
C CYS A 51 6.39 1.42 2.32
N ALA A 52 7.67 1.58 2.67
CA ALA A 52 8.78 0.97 1.94
C ALA A 52 9.13 -0.44 2.44
N GLU A 53 8.68 -0.83 3.63
CA GLU A 53 9.05 -2.11 4.25
C GLU A 53 8.50 -3.30 3.47
N GLU A 54 7.19 -3.30 3.18
CA GLU A 54 6.54 -4.36 2.40
C GLU A 54 7.18 -4.49 1.00
N PHE A 55 7.49 -3.36 0.37
CA PHE A 55 8.13 -3.31 -0.94
C PHE A 55 9.52 -3.97 -0.91
N LYS A 56 10.34 -3.65 0.09
CA LYS A 56 11.67 -4.27 0.29
C LYS A 56 11.57 -5.76 0.59
N LEU A 57 10.64 -6.16 1.46
CA LEU A 57 10.40 -7.57 1.76
C LEU A 57 9.98 -8.36 0.51
N ARG A 58 9.16 -7.76 -0.35
CA ARG A 58 8.77 -8.36 -1.63
C ARG A 58 9.96 -8.50 -2.59
N ILE A 59 10.84 -7.49 -2.69
CA ILE A 59 12.03 -7.60 -3.54
C ILE A 59 12.86 -8.82 -3.13
N LYS A 60 13.15 -8.96 -1.83
CA LYS A 60 13.91 -10.10 -1.29
C LYS A 60 13.26 -11.43 -1.66
N LYS A 61 11.96 -11.59 -1.37
CA LYS A 61 11.20 -12.81 -1.72
C LYS A 61 11.22 -13.10 -3.24
N ASN A 62 11.10 -12.06 -4.06
CA ASN A 62 11.12 -12.23 -5.52
C ASN A 62 12.49 -12.66 -6.02
N ASP A 63 13.56 -12.12 -5.45
CA ASP A 63 14.93 -12.46 -5.86
C ASP A 63 15.29 -13.91 -5.45
N GLU A 64 14.83 -14.34 -4.26
CA GLU A 64 14.90 -15.75 -3.82
C GLU A 64 14.17 -16.68 -4.80
N LEU A 65 12.92 -16.35 -5.16
CA LEU A 65 12.13 -17.16 -6.11
C LEU A 65 12.78 -17.22 -7.50
N LYS A 66 13.34 -16.12 -7.99
CA LYS A 66 14.07 -16.09 -9.27
C LYS A 66 15.35 -16.92 -9.23
N ALA A 67 16.09 -16.87 -8.12
CA ALA A 67 17.29 -17.69 -7.95
C ALA A 67 16.95 -19.19 -7.97
N ALA A 68 15.90 -19.59 -7.24
CA ALA A 68 15.40 -20.97 -7.23
C ALA A 68 14.85 -21.42 -8.61
N ALA A 69 14.16 -20.53 -9.33
CA ALA A 69 13.67 -20.79 -10.68
C ALA A 69 14.83 -21.01 -11.67
N LYS A 70 15.85 -20.14 -11.60
CA LYS A 70 17.04 -20.24 -12.45
C LYS A 70 17.82 -21.54 -12.20
N ALA A 71 17.92 -21.98 -10.94
CA ALA A 71 18.52 -23.26 -10.60
C ALA A 71 17.75 -24.45 -11.19
N ARG A 72 16.41 -24.36 -11.26
CA ARG A 72 15.53 -25.37 -11.87
C ARG A 72 15.42 -25.25 -13.40
N GLY A 73 15.93 -24.18 -14.00
CA GLY A 73 15.79 -23.89 -15.43
C GLY A 73 14.41 -23.38 -15.85
N GLU A 74 13.54 -23.05 -14.90
CA GLU A 74 12.18 -22.56 -15.16
C GLU A 74 12.12 -21.03 -15.16
N THR A 75 11.25 -20.46 -15.99
CA THR A 75 10.99 -19.01 -16.00
C THR A 75 9.71 -18.70 -15.23
N ILE A 76 9.84 -18.06 -14.07
CA ILE A 76 8.70 -17.70 -13.21
C ILE A 76 8.32 -16.23 -13.41
N SER A 77 7.00 -15.96 -13.51
CA SER A 77 6.45 -14.60 -13.45
C SER A 77 6.11 -14.20 -12.02
N THR A 78 6.84 -13.23 -11.45
CA THR A 78 6.59 -12.72 -10.08
C THR A 78 5.69 -11.48 -10.04
N LYS A 79 4.92 -11.24 -11.10
CA LYS A 79 3.98 -10.11 -11.17
C LYS A 79 2.78 -10.37 -10.26
N ARG A 80 2.31 -9.33 -9.57
CA ARG A 80 1.07 -9.39 -8.77
C ARG A 80 -0.12 -9.56 -9.71
N GLN A 81 -0.96 -10.56 -9.44
CA GLN A 81 -2.22 -10.75 -10.17
C GLN A 81 -3.37 -10.13 -9.37
N PRO A 82 -4.31 -9.42 -10.01
CA PRO A 82 -5.55 -9.01 -9.36
C PRO A 82 -6.37 -10.24 -8.95
N LYS A 83 -7.31 -10.05 -8.02
CA LYS A 83 -8.22 -11.12 -7.63
C LYS A 83 -9.05 -11.54 -8.86
N GLY A 84 -8.92 -12.81 -9.24
CA GLY A 84 -9.70 -13.39 -10.32
C GLY A 84 -11.18 -13.58 -9.96
N PRO A 85 -12.02 -13.99 -10.93
CA PRO A 85 -13.39 -14.39 -10.66
C PRO A 85 -13.41 -15.52 -9.62
N LYS A 86 -14.43 -15.53 -8.76
CA LYS A 86 -14.61 -16.64 -7.82
C LYS A 86 -14.83 -17.92 -8.63
N PRO A 87 -14.09 -19.00 -8.37
CA PRO A 87 -14.38 -20.29 -9.00
C PRO A 87 -15.76 -20.78 -8.57
N GLY A 88 -16.38 -21.64 -9.38
CA GLY A 88 -17.63 -22.30 -9.00
C GLY A 88 -17.45 -23.11 -7.72
N PHE A 89 -18.41 -23.04 -6.82
CA PHE A 89 -18.41 -23.77 -5.56
C PHE A 89 -19.78 -24.42 -5.36
N MET A 90 -19.78 -25.71 -5.00
CA MET A 90 -21.00 -26.44 -4.60
C MET A 90 -21.20 -26.22 -3.10
N VAL A 91 -22.37 -25.68 -2.72
CA VAL A 91 -22.73 -25.49 -1.31
C VAL A 91 -23.68 -26.62 -0.90
N GLU A 92 -23.24 -27.54 -0.05
CA GLU A 92 -24.07 -28.58 0.55
C GLU A 92 -24.17 -28.37 2.07
N GLY A 93 -25.36 -28.60 2.65
CA GLY A 93 -25.55 -28.64 4.11
C GLY A 93 -25.73 -27.30 4.84
N MET A 94 -26.07 -26.21 4.15
CA MET A 94 -26.41 -24.95 4.83
C MET A 94 -27.81 -25.01 5.44
N THR A 95 -27.96 -24.57 6.70
CA THR A 95 -29.27 -24.29 7.30
C THR A 95 -29.92 -23.14 6.54
N LEU A 96 -30.89 -23.46 5.69
CA LEU A 96 -31.62 -22.48 4.88
C LEU A 96 -32.60 -21.74 5.78
N GLU A 97 -32.30 -20.48 6.08
CA GLU A 97 -33.27 -19.57 6.69
C GLU A 97 -34.03 -18.86 5.57
N THR A 98 -35.31 -19.19 5.43
CA THR A 98 -36.20 -18.53 4.47
C THR A 98 -36.59 -17.16 5.02
N VAL A 99 -35.93 -16.11 4.55
CA VAL A 99 -36.29 -14.72 4.88
C VAL A 99 -37.49 -14.30 4.02
N THR A 100 -38.63 -14.03 4.64
CA THR A 100 -39.81 -13.45 3.97
C THR A 100 -39.70 -11.93 3.93
N PRO A 101 -40.16 -11.27 2.85
CA PRO A 101 -40.19 -9.81 2.80
C PRO A 101 -41.16 -9.27 3.86
N ILE A 102 -40.76 -8.19 4.52
CA ILE A 102 -41.64 -7.46 5.44
C ILE A 102 -42.76 -6.82 4.61
N PRO A 103 -44.05 -7.00 4.98
CA PRO A 103 -45.16 -6.37 4.26
C PRO A 103 -45.13 -4.83 4.41
N TYR A 104 -45.58 -4.11 3.38
CA TYR A 104 -45.68 -2.66 3.40
C TYR A 104 -46.88 -2.20 4.24
N ASP A 105 -46.63 -1.41 5.30
CA ASP A 105 -47.67 -0.76 6.10
C ASP A 105 -48.03 0.61 5.50
N VAL A 106 -49.09 0.67 4.69
CA VAL A 106 -49.61 1.94 4.12
C VAL A 106 -50.12 2.90 5.22
N VAL A 107 -50.35 2.40 6.43
CA VAL A 107 -50.97 3.15 7.54
C VAL A 107 -49.94 3.88 8.41
N ASN A 108 -48.67 3.48 8.40
CA ASN A 108 -47.63 4.07 9.26
C ASN A 108 -47.02 5.37 8.68
N ASP A 109 -47.15 5.62 7.37
CA ASP A 109 -46.66 6.84 6.73
C ASP A 109 -47.71 7.99 6.70
N LEU A 110 -48.98 7.71 7.03
CA LEU A 110 -50.09 8.70 6.98
C LEU A 110 -50.61 9.13 8.36
N LYS A 111 -50.04 8.61 9.46
CA LYS A 111 -50.35 9.04 10.84
C LYS A 111 -49.16 9.75 11.51
N GLY A 112 -48.46 10.58 10.76
CA GLY A 112 -47.70 11.70 11.33
C GLY A 112 -48.67 12.85 11.57
N GLY A 113 -49.20 12.94 12.79
CA GLY A 113 -50.20 13.94 13.16
C GLY A 113 -49.72 15.39 13.00
N TYR A 114 -50.52 16.17 12.27
CA TYR A 114 -51.03 17.48 12.66
C TYR A 114 -52.54 17.46 12.48
#